data_AF-A0A9D1SJ06-F1
#
_entry.id   AF-A0A9D1SJ06-F1
#
_cell.length_a   1.000
_cell.length_b   1.000
_cell.length_c   1.000
_cell.angle_alpha   90.00
_cell.angle_beta   90.00
_cell.angle_gamma   90.00
#
_symmetry.space_group_name_H-M   'P 1'
#
loop_
_entity.id
_entity.type
_entity.pdbx_description
1 polymer ?
#
loop_
_entity_poly.entity_id
_entity_poly.type
_entity_poly.pdbx_seq_one_letter_code
_entity_poly.pdbx_strand_id
1 'polypeptide(L)'
;MKLYDFDGMFDKKLSQYISKNSGLHSEEEWEDIIPAMYSKFGDTQIKSLGTSPRGYYGAMSDEQLIKCLRAHVKNSVPVSRFLCEAIESRPGCRPALVEILNGEEEGLMQYAVNILGAADEAIPAYMRILSCEEGDDDEDFKNLCADFVKEKADLAKEQALECYARGVRKPLMLEMLSSVKSHDDRIFDILIKEFRMGENVPMMAGYLASYGDERALSYLLDKIAEDGITYDEFQELKYAIEALGGEYDGERDFSQDKVYQLVQEHNRADADIFSAFTQGAEGQQGADKK
;
A
#
# COMPACT_ATOMS: atom_id res chain seq x y z
N MET A 1 -30.83 -18.25 -6.45
CA MET A 1 -29.72 -17.86 -7.35
C MET A 1 -28.70 -18.97 -7.34
N LYS A 2 -28.15 -19.34 -8.49
CA LYS A 2 -27.17 -20.43 -8.62
C LYS A 2 -25.76 -19.84 -8.52
N LEU A 3 -24.88 -20.48 -7.74
CA LEU A 3 -23.49 -20.03 -7.60
C LEU A 3 -22.63 -20.73 -8.64
N TYR A 4 -21.69 -19.99 -9.23
CA TYR A 4 -20.78 -20.51 -10.25
C TYR A 4 -19.34 -20.17 -9.88
N ASP A 5 -18.51 -21.19 -9.75
CA ASP A 5 -17.07 -21.04 -9.63
C ASP A 5 -16.46 -20.77 -11.02
N PHE A 6 -16.50 -19.50 -11.44
CA PHE A 6 -15.95 -19.10 -12.75
C PHE A 6 -14.43 -19.21 -12.80
N ASP A 7 -13.75 -19.06 -11.66
CA ASP A 7 -12.29 -19.17 -11.59
C ASP A 7 -11.87 -20.62 -11.76
N GLY A 8 -12.50 -21.55 -11.04
CA GLY A 8 -12.28 -22.99 -11.25
C GLY A 8 -12.65 -23.47 -12.66
N MET A 9 -13.64 -22.83 -13.31
CA MET A 9 -13.93 -23.09 -14.73
C MET A 9 -12.80 -22.62 -15.65
N PHE A 10 -12.23 -21.44 -15.38
CA PHE A 10 -11.09 -20.92 -16.12
C PHE A 10 -9.86 -21.78 -15.90
N ASP A 11 -9.51 -22.11 -14.65
CA ASP A 11 -8.34 -22.91 -14.31
C ASP A 11 -8.36 -24.26 -15.01
N LYS A 12 -9.51 -24.93 -15.01
CA LYS A 12 -9.68 -26.20 -15.72
C LYS A 12 -9.45 -26.06 -17.22
N LYS A 13 -9.85 -24.94 -17.83
CA LYS A 13 -9.61 -24.65 -19.24
C LYS A 13 -8.16 -24.30 -19.50
N LEU A 14 -7.54 -23.52 -18.62
CA LEU A 14 -6.15 -23.13 -18.69
C LEU A 14 -5.24 -24.35 -18.60
N SER A 15 -5.44 -25.25 -17.62
CA SER A 15 -4.65 -26.47 -17.49
C SER A 15 -4.75 -27.37 -18.74
N GLN A 16 -5.95 -27.50 -19.33
CA GLN A 16 -6.15 -28.24 -20.57
C GLN A 16 -5.45 -27.60 -21.78
N TYR A 17 -5.37 -26.26 -21.79
CA TYR A 17 -4.69 -25.53 -22.83
C TYR A 17 -3.18 -25.70 -22.70
N ILE A 18 -2.62 -25.48 -21.51
CA ILE A 18 -1.19 -25.67 -21.22
C ILE A 18 -0.75 -27.10 -21.53
N SER A 19 -1.52 -28.11 -21.11
CA SER A 19 -1.16 -29.53 -21.36
C SER A 19 -1.13 -29.89 -22.85
N LYS A 20 -1.93 -29.23 -23.69
CA LYS A 20 -1.98 -29.48 -25.14
C LYS A 20 -0.95 -28.66 -25.92
N ASN A 21 -0.44 -27.61 -25.29
CA ASN A 21 0.44 -26.60 -25.88
C ASN A 21 1.77 -26.54 -25.13
N SER A 22 2.21 -27.68 -24.56
CA SER A 22 3.43 -27.76 -23.76
C SER A 22 4.64 -27.36 -24.62
N GLY A 23 5.39 -26.35 -24.17
CA GLY A 23 6.57 -25.82 -24.86
C GLY A 23 6.29 -24.69 -25.86
N LEU A 24 5.05 -24.19 -25.95
CA LEU A 24 4.74 -23.02 -26.80
C LEU A 24 5.12 -21.68 -26.17
N HIS A 25 5.17 -21.62 -24.84
CA HIS A 25 5.48 -20.40 -24.11
C HIS A 25 6.44 -20.68 -22.94
N SER A 26 7.36 -19.76 -22.67
CA SER A 26 8.19 -19.75 -21.45
C SER A 26 7.34 -19.43 -20.21
N GLU A 27 7.89 -19.65 -19.00
CA GLU A 27 7.21 -19.28 -17.76
C GLU A 27 6.88 -17.78 -17.70
N GLU A 28 7.81 -16.92 -18.11
CA GLU A 28 7.65 -15.47 -18.17
C GLU A 28 6.56 -15.04 -19.17
N GLU A 29 6.48 -15.67 -20.33
CA GLU A 29 5.42 -15.39 -21.31
C GLU A 29 4.02 -15.79 -20.79
N TRP A 30 3.93 -16.80 -19.92
CA TRP A 30 2.66 -17.18 -19.31
C TRP A 30 2.15 -16.13 -18.31
N GLU A 31 3.05 -15.44 -17.60
CA GLU A 31 2.67 -14.36 -16.67
C GLU A 31 1.93 -13.23 -17.39
N ASP A 32 2.30 -12.94 -18.64
CA ASP A 32 1.64 -11.94 -19.49
C ASP A 32 0.36 -12.46 -20.16
N ILE A 33 0.36 -13.73 -20.60
CA ILE A 33 -0.74 -14.30 -21.39
C ILE A 33 -1.95 -14.66 -20.52
N ILE A 34 -1.73 -15.19 -19.31
CA ILE A 34 -2.81 -15.68 -18.44
C ILE A 34 -3.82 -14.57 -18.10
N PRO A 35 -3.42 -13.34 -17.69
CA PRO A 35 -4.34 -12.24 -17.44
C PRO A 35 -5.21 -11.90 -18.67
N ALA A 36 -4.61 -11.86 -19.85
CA ALA A 36 -5.33 -11.59 -21.10
C ALA A 36 -6.34 -12.70 -21.43
N MET A 37 -5.97 -13.96 -21.22
CA MET A 37 -6.86 -15.11 -21.39
C MET A 37 -8.03 -15.07 -20.39
N TYR A 38 -7.76 -14.73 -19.13
CA TYR A 38 -8.78 -14.62 -18.09
C TYR A 38 -9.77 -13.50 -18.40
N SER A 39 -9.28 -12.32 -18.81
CA SER A 39 -10.12 -11.22 -19.25
C SER A 39 -11.05 -11.63 -20.40
N LYS A 40 -10.49 -12.25 -21.45
CA LYS A 40 -11.27 -12.77 -22.60
C LYS A 40 -12.27 -13.84 -22.19
N PHE A 41 -11.94 -14.69 -21.23
CA PHE A 41 -12.87 -15.69 -20.70
C PHE A 41 -14.10 -15.03 -20.07
N GLY A 42 -13.93 -13.90 -19.38
CA GLY A 42 -15.01 -13.09 -18.81
C GLY A 42 -16.08 -12.64 -19.80
N ASP A 43 -15.70 -12.43 -21.07
CA ASP A 43 -16.60 -12.03 -22.17
C ASP A 43 -17.06 -13.20 -23.05
N THR A 44 -16.46 -14.38 -22.88
CA THR A 44 -16.77 -15.54 -23.71
C THR A 44 -18.04 -16.23 -23.22
N GLN A 45 -19.02 -16.44 -24.11
CA GLN A 45 -20.22 -17.19 -23.75
C GLN A 45 -19.92 -18.64 -23.39
N ILE A 46 -20.38 -19.05 -22.21
CA ILE A 46 -20.29 -20.43 -21.74
C ILE A 46 -21.58 -21.14 -22.17
N LYS A 47 -21.46 -22.12 -23.08
CA LYS A 47 -22.61 -22.83 -23.68
C LYS A 47 -23.61 -23.38 -22.67
N SER A 48 -23.14 -23.88 -21.52
CA SER A 48 -24.00 -24.44 -20.47
C SER A 48 -24.75 -23.38 -19.65
N LEU A 49 -24.29 -22.13 -19.67
CA LEU A 49 -24.97 -20.99 -19.02
C LEU A 49 -25.77 -20.15 -20.00
N GLY A 50 -25.43 -20.18 -21.30
CA GLY A 50 -26.03 -19.30 -22.31
C GLY A 50 -25.59 -17.85 -22.22
N THR A 51 -24.61 -17.53 -21.37
CA THR A 51 -24.06 -16.19 -21.15
C THR A 51 -22.57 -16.27 -20.78
N SER A 52 -21.86 -15.14 -20.74
CA SER A 52 -20.49 -15.03 -20.24
C SER A 52 -20.46 -14.74 -18.73
N PRO A 53 -19.33 -14.92 -18.01
CA PRO A 53 -19.22 -14.51 -16.60
C PRO A 53 -19.61 -13.05 -16.36
N ARG A 54 -19.09 -12.10 -17.17
CA ARG A 54 -19.48 -10.68 -17.08
C ARG A 54 -20.97 -10.48 -17.40
N GLY A 55 -21.51 -11.20 -18.39
CA GLY A 55 -22.93 -11.13 -18.74
C GLY A 55 -23.84 -11.69 -17.64
N TYR A 56 -23.39 -12.72 -16.91
CA TYR A 56 -24.11 -13.34 -15.81
C TYR A 56 -24.30 -12.36 -14.64
N TYR A 57 -23.22 -11.74 -14.17
CA TYR A 57 -23.28 -10.75 -13.10
C TYR A 57 -23.86 -9.42 -13.59
N GLY A 58 -23.59 -9.04 -14.84
CA GLY A 58 -24.12 -7.82 -15.46
C GLY A 58 -25.66 -7.75 -15.48
N ALA A 59 -26.33 -8.90 -15.58
CA ALA A 59 -27.80 -8.98 -15.56
C ALA A 59 -28.42 -8.88 -14.15
N MET A 60 -27.61 -8.90 -13.08
CA MET A 60 -28.10 -8.79 -11.70
C MET A 60 -28.34 -7.33 -11.31
N SER A 61 -29.26 -7.08 -10.37
CA SER A 61 -29.36 -5.79 -9.66
C SER A 61 -28.27 -5.67 -8.58
N ASP A 62 -28.11 -4.48 -8.02
CA ASP A 62 -27.11 -4.22 -6.97
C ASP A 62 -27.37 -5.09 -5.72
N GLU A 63 -28.62 -5.23 -5.31
CA GLU A 63 -29.01 -6.10 -4.19
C GLU A 63 -28.74 -7.58 -4.51
N GLN A 64 -28.92 -7.98 -5.77
CA GLN A 64 -28.65 -9.35 -6.20
C GLN A 64 -27.15 -9.65 -6.21
N LEU A 65 -26.31 -8.70 -6.62
CA LEU A 65 -24.86 -8.85 -6.59
C LEU A 65 -24.35 -9.00 -5.16
N ILE A 66 -24.78 -8.15 -4.24
CA ILE A 66 -24.39 -8.25 -2.82
C ILE A 66 -24.90 -9.56 -2.21
N LYS A 67 -26.13 -9.96 -2.52
CA LYS A 67 -26.66 -11.27 -2.11
C LYS A 67 -25.86 -12.43 -2.71
N CYS A 68 -25.30 -12.26 -3.90
CA CYS A 68 -24.45 -13.24 -4.56
C CYS A 68 -23.12 -13.38 -3.83
N LEU A 69 -22.46 -12.26 -3.54
CA LEU A 69 -21.23 -12.22 -2.76
C LEU A 69 -21.38 -12.94 -1.42
N ARG A 70 -22.42 -12.59 -0.64
CA ARG A 70 -22.74 -13.27 0.63
C ARG A 70 -22.96 -14.77 0.46
N ALA A 71 -23.64 -15.18 -0.61
CA ALA A 71 -23.90 -16.58 -0.87
C ALA A 71 -22.63 -17.35 -1.28
N HIS A 72 -21.72 -16.74 -2.03
CA HIS A 72 -20.42 -17.34 -2.36
C HIS A 72 -19.61 -17.65 -1.09
N VAL A 73 -19.43 -16.65 -0.22
CA VAL A 73 -18.70 -16.82 1.05
C VAL A 73 -19.38 -17.86 1.94
N LYS A 74 -20.70 -17.75 2.15
CA LYS A 74 -21.47 -18.68 2.99
C LYS A 74 -21.38 -20.15 2.53
N ASN A 75 -21.31 -20.40 1.23
CA ASN A 75 -21.27 -21.76 0.67
C ASN A 75 -19.84 -22.19 0.30
N SER A 76 -18.81 -21.42 0.69
CA SER A 76 -17.40 -21.68 0.37
C SER A 76 -17.15 -21.89 -1.13
N VAL A 77 -17.88 -21.15 -1.97
CA VAL A 77 -17.65 -21.12 -3.42
C VAL A 77 -16.74 -19.92 -3.71
N PRO A 78 -15.61 -20.09 -4.41
CA PRO A 78 -14.70 -18.98 -4.73
C PRO A 78 -15.44 -17.77 -5.32
N VAL A 79 -15.09 -16.58 -4.85
CA VAL A 79 -15.62 -15.32 -5.37
C VAL A 79 -14.74 -14.91 -6.54
N SER A 80 -15.28 -15.07 -7.75
CA SER A 80 -14.54 -14.70 -8.96
C SER A 80 -14.30 -13.20 -9.04
N ARG A 81 -13.16 -12.77 -9.62
CA ARG A 81 -12.88 -11.36 -9.91
C ARG A 81 -14.00 -10.68 -10.69
N PHE A 82 -14.69 -11.40 -11.58
CA PHE A 82 -15.84 -10.87 -12.32
C PHE A 82 -17.01 -10.40 -11.43
N LEU A 83 -17.21 -11.04 -10.27
CA LEU A 83 -18.22 -10.61 -9.29
C LEU A 83 -17.76 -9.33 -8.60
N CYS A 84 -16.50 -9.27 -8.16
CA CYS A 84 -15.91 -8.07 -7.56
C CYS A 84 -16.00 -6.87 -8.51
N GLU A 85 -15.57 -7.03 -9.77
CA GLU A 85 -15.64 -5.98 -10.79
C GLU A 85 -17.09 -5.51 -11.07
N ALA A 86 -18.05 -6.45 -11.07
CA ALA A 86 -19.45 -6.11 -11.25
C ALA A 86 -20.02 -5.30 -10.07
N ILE A 87 -19.52 -5.52 -8.85
CA ILE A 87 -19.89 -4.76 -7.66
C ILE A 87 -19.18 -3.40 -7.66
N GLU A 88 -17.87 -3.39 -7.90
CA GLU A 88 -17.00 -2.21 -7.90
C GLU A 88 -17.47 -1.13 -8.90
N SER A 89 -17.88 -1.56 -10.09
CA SER A 89 -18.39 -0.68 -11.14
C SER A 89 -19.76 -0.04 -10.82
N ARG A 90 -20.36 -0.34 -9.67
CA ARG A 90 -21.72 0.09 -9.31
C ARG A 90 -21.77 0.81 -7.96
N PRO A 91 -21.86 2.15 -7.96
CA PRO A 91 -21.96 2.94 -6.73
C PRO A 91 -23.13 2.54 -5.80
N GLY A 92 -24.23 2.02 -6.34
CA GLY A 92 -25.39 1.56 -5.55
C GLY A 92 -25.10 0.36 -4.65
N CYS A 93 -24.02 -0.38 -4.90
CA CYS A 93 -23.56 -1.47 -4.03
C CYS A 93 -22.84 -0.98 -2.77
N ARG A 94 -22.27 0.23 -2.79
CA ARG A 94 -21.36 0.71 -1.74
C ARG A 94 -21.97 0.80 -0.35
N PRO A 95 -23.22 1.28 -0.16
CA PRO A 95 -23.85 1.30 1.17
C PRO A 95 -23.87 -0.10 1.82
N ALA A 96 -24.17 -1.13 1.05
CA ALA A 96 -24.22 -2.51 1.56
C ALA A 96 -22.82 -3.07 1.88
N LEU A 97 -21.77 -2.64 1.16
CA LEU A 97 -20.38 -2.99 1.51
C LEU A 97 -19.93 -2.27 2.79
N VAL A 98 -20.32 -1.02 2.99
CA VAL A 98 -20.08 -0.29 4.24
C VAL A 98 -20.82 -0.95 5.41
N GLU A 99 -22.04 -1.45 5.19
CA GLU A 99 -22.75 -2.25 6.20
C GLU A 99 -22.00 -3.54 6.56
N ILE A 100 -21.42 -4.25 5.56
CA ILE A 100 -20.58 -5.43 5.80
C ILE A 100 -19.39 -5.07 6.70
N LEU A 101 -18.70 -3.96 6.41
CA LEU A 101 -17.57 -3.50 7.24
C LEU A 101 -17.98 -3.15 8.66
N ASN A 102 -19.23 -2.69 8.85
CA ASN A 102 -19.76 -2.31 10.16
C ASN A 102 -20.32 -3.49 10.97
N GLY A 103 -20.62 -4.61 10.32
CA GLY A 103 -21.16 -5.81 10.93
C GLY A 103 -20.09 -6.81 11.38
N GLU A 104 -20.54 -8.05 11.61
CA GLU A 104 -19.72 -9.20 12.04
C GLU A 104 -19.72 -10.30 10.96
N GLU A 105 -19.91 -9.92 9.69
CA GLU A 105 -19.95 -10.86 8.57
C GLU A 105 -18.52 -11.34 8.20
N GLU A 106 -18.00 -12.29 8.98
CA GLU A 106 -16.65 -12.86 8.83
C GLU A 106 -16.40 -13.36 7.39
N GLY A 107 -15.20 -13.09 6.86
CA GLY A 107 -14.80 -13.44 5.49
C GLY A 107 -15.35 -12.52 4.40
N LEU A 108 -16.35 -11.67 4.67
CA LEU A 108 -16.84 -10.68 3.71
C LEU A 108 -16.10 -9.34 3.80
N MET A 109 -15.54 -9.00 4.97
CA MET A 109 -14.82 -7.75 5.19
C MET A 109 -13.65 -7.56 4.21
N GLN A 110 -12.88 -8.61 3.93
CA GLN A 110 -11.77 -8.55 2.98
C GLN A 110 -12.24 -8.19 1.56
N TYR A 111 -13.39 -8.73 1.12
CA TYR A 111 -13.97 -8.35 -0.18
C TYR A 111 -14.47 -6.92 -0.15
N ALA A 112 -15.15 -6.50 0.93
CA ALA A 112 -15.66 -5.15 1.06
C ALA A 112 -14.54 -4.10 1.02
N VAL A 113 -13.44 -4.30 1.77
CA VAL A 113 -12.28 -3.39 1.75
C VAL A 113 -11.64 -3.33 0.36
N ASN A 114 -11.37 -4.47 -0.26
CA ASN A 114 -10.76 -4.51 -1.60
C ASN A 114 -11.63 -3.85 -2.67
N ILE A 115 -12.96 -4.01 -2.60
CA ILE A 115 -13.89 -3.44 -3.58
C ILE A 115 -14.12 -1.94 -3.33
N LEU A 116 -14.21 -1.52 -2.07
CA LEU A 116 -14.44 -0.11 -1.72
C LEU A 116 -13.19 0.74 -1.94
N GLY A 117 -11.99 0.18 -1.72
CA GLY A 117 -10.73 0.92 -1.79
C GLY A 117 -10.78 2.17 -0.91
N ALA A 118 -10.26 3.28 -1.41
CA ALA A 118 -10.30 4.60 -0.77
C ALA A 118 -11.62 5.38 -1.00
N ALA A 119 -12.76 4.70 -1.11
CA ALA A 119 -14.06 5.37 -1.20
C ALA A 119 -14.34 6.21 0.06
N ASP A 120 -14.74 7.47 -0.13
CA ASP A 120 -14.95 8.45 0.95
C ASP A 120 -15.92 7.93 2.03
N GLU A 121 -16.99 7.25 1.63
CA GLU A 121 -18.00 6.67 2.54
C GLU A 121 -17.50 5.48 3.37
N ALA A 122 -16.39 4.85 2.99
CA ALA A 122 -15.79 3.72 3.69
C ALA A 122 -14.81 4.16 4.79
N ILE A 123 -14.23 5.36 4.67
CA ILE A 123 -13.21 5.88 5.58
C ILE A 123 -13.65 5.85 7.05
N PRO A 124 -14.89 6.24 7.42
CA PRO A 124 -15.33 6.15 8.82
C PRO A 124 -15.35 4.69 9.35
N ALA A 125 -15.71 3.72 8.50
CA ALA A 125 -15.73 2.31 8.87
C ALA A 125 -14.30 1.77 9.07
N TYR A 126 -13.36 2.15 8.19
CA TYR A 126 -11.94 1.82 8.35
C TYR A 126 -11.36 2.42 9.63
N MET A 127 -11.66 3.70 9.90
CA MET A 127 -11.20 4.34 11.13
C MET A 127 -11.75 3.66 12.39
N ARG A 128 -13.00 3.19 12.36
CA ARG A 128 -13.58 2.39 13.44
C ARG A 128 -12.79 1.09 13.65
N ILE A 129 -12.53 0.34 12.57
CA ILE A 129 -11.74 -0.90 12.61
C ILE A 129 -10.34 -0.62 13.19
N LEU A 130 -9.67 0.43 12.71
CA LEU A 130 -8.33 0.79 13.14
C LEU A 130 -8.27 1.28 14.59
N SER A 131 -9.38 1.78 15.13
CA SER A 131 -9.48 2.24 16.52
C SER A 131 -9.83 1.12 17.51
N CYS A 132 -10.19 -0.07 17.02
CA CYS A 132 -10.45 -1.22 17.88
C CYS A 132 -9.13 -1.87 18.31
N GLU A 133 -8.87 -1.87 19.60
CA GLU A 133 -7.73 -2.58 20.21
C GLU A 133 -8.09 -4.04 20.59
N GLU A 134 -9.38 -4.36 20.61
CA GLU A 134 -9.90 -5.68 20.91
C GLU A 134 -10.12 -6.48 19.60
N GLY A 135 -9.51 -7.67 19.52
CA GLY A 135 -9.70 -8.62 18.40
C GLY A 135 -8.37 -9.06 17.77
N ASP A 136 -8.30 -10.34 17.38
CA ASP A 136 -7.24 -10.94 16.53
C ASP A 136 -7.45 -10.56 15.05
N ASP A 137 -7.94 -9.35 14.79
CA ASP A 137 -8.07 -8.85 13.42
C ASP A 137 -6.69 -8.84 12.77
N ASP A 138 -6.59 -9.49 11.62
CA ASP A 138 -5.38 -9.63 10.83
C ASP A 138 -4.67 -8.27 10.64
N GLU A 139 -3.41 -8.17 11.05
CA GLU A 139 -2.65 -6.92 10.93
C GLU A 139 -2.46 -6.53 9.46
N ASP A 140 -2.40 -7.49 8.53
CA ASP A 140 -2.34 -7.18 7.09
C ASP A 140 -3.64 -6.51 6.62
N PHE A 141 -4.78 -6.94 7.15
CA PHE A 141 -6.08 -6.31 6.90
C PHE A 141 -6.16 -4.88 7.47
N LYS A 142 -5.64 -4.67 8.68
CA LYS A 142 -5.56 -3.33 9.28
C LYS A 142 -4.61 -2.43 8.51
N ASN A 143 -3.46 -2.93 8.07
CA ASN A 143 -2.51 -2.16 7.26
C ASN A 143 -3.16 -1.68 5.95
N LEU A 144 -3.91 -2.56 5.27
CA LEU A 144 -4.67 -2.18 4.08
C LEU A 144 -5.70 -1.07 4.36
N CYS A 145 -6.43 -1.17 5.48
CA CYS A 145 -7.37 -0.11 5.89
C CYS A 145 -6.64 1.21 6.16
N ALA A 146 -5.48 1.16 6.82
CA ALA A 146 -4.67 2.33 7.12
C ALA A 146 -4.17 3.04 5.87
N ASP A 147 -3.76 2.29 4.84
CA ASP A 147 -3.33 2.86 3.56
C ASP A 147 -4.46 3.65 2.89
N PHE A 148 -5.68 3.09 2.80
CA PHE A 148 -6.83 3.81 2.26
C PHE A 148 -7.24 5.03 3.10
N VAL A 149 -7.10 4.96 4.43
CA VAL A 149 -7.33 6.13 5.30
C VAL A 149 -6.30 7.22 5.02
N LYS A 150 -5.01 6.88 4.85
CA LYS A 150 -3.95 7.87 4.57
C LYS A 150 -4.17 8.57 3.23
N GLU A 151 -4.64 7.87 2.20
CA GLU A 151 -5.04 8.47 0.92
C GLU A 151 -6.16 9.52 1.08
N LYS A 152 -6.96 9.40 2.14
CA LYS A 152 -8.11 10.24 2.46
C LYS A 152 -8.00 10.88 3.85
N ALA A 153 -6.77 11.20 4.27
CA ALA A 153 -6.48 11.61 5.64
C ALA A 153 -7.32 12.81 6.12
N ASP A 154 -7.64 13.76 5.23
CA ASP A 154 -8.51 14.89 5.54
C ASP A 154 -9.92 14.48 6.00
N LEU A 155 -10.48 13.40 5.47
CA LEU A 155 -11.79 12.87 5.89
C LEU A 155 -11.72 12.18 7.26
N ALA A 156 -10.58 11.56 7.58
CA ALA A 156 -10.35 10.87 8.85
C ALA A 156 -9.83 11.79 9.97
N LYS A 157 -9.48 13.03 9.64
CA LYS A 157 -8.75 13.98 10.50
C LYS A 157 -9.29 14.08 11.94
N GLU A 158 -10.59 14.38 12.09
CA GLU A 158 -11.16 14.60 13.43
C GLU A 158 -11.15 13.33 14.27
N GLN A 159 -11.39 12.16 13.65
CA GLN A 159 -11.37 10.89 14.35
C GLN A 159 -9.92 10.48 14.72
N ALA A 160 -8.94 10.74 13.86
CA ALA A 160 -7.53 10.51 14.15
C ALA A 160 -7.05 11.38 15.34
N LEU A 161 -7.47 12.66 15.38
CA LEU A 161 -7.20 13.57 16.50
C LEU A 161 -7.81 13.04 17.82
N GLU A 162 -9.05 12.58 17.79
CA GLU A 162 -9.71 12.01 18.97
C GLU A 162 -9.02 10.73 19.46
N CYS A 163 -8.62 9.85 18.53
CA CYS A 163 -7.92 8.61 18.87
C CYS A 163 -6.53 8.89 19.46
N TYR A 164 -5.77 9.80 18.85
CA TYR A 164 -4.48 10.24 19.38
C TYR A 164 -4.63 10.82 20.79
N ALA A 165 -5.62 11.69 21.03
CA ALA A 165 -5.86 12.30 22.34
C ALA A 165 -6.19 11.26 23.44
N ARG A 166 -6.83 10.14 23.05
CA ARG A 166 -7.12 9.01 23.95
C ARG A 166 -5.96 8.01 24.08
N GLY A 167 -4.90 8.16 23.29
CA GLY A 167 -3.75 7.24 23.25
C GLY A 167 -3.98 5.96 22.43
N VAL A 168 -5.09 5.87 21.70
CA VAL A 168 -5.43 4.69 20.87
C VAL A 168 -4.50 4.61 19.68
N ARG A 169 -3.72 3.52 19.58
CA ARG A 169 -2.74 3.27 18.51
C ARG A 169 -1.96 4.53 18.09
N LYS A 170 -1.39 5.23 19.08
CA LYS A 170 -0.72 6.52 18.90
C LYS A 170 0.22 6.60 17.68
N PRO A 171 1.11 5.61 17.41
CA PRO A 171 1.99 5.67 16.23
C PRO A 171 1.23 5.76 14.90
N LEU A 172 0.18 4.95 14.74
CA LEU A 172 -0.65 4.96 13.54
C LEU A 172 -1.40 6.29 13.38
N MET A 173 -1.92 6.83 14.48
CA MET A 173 -2.62 8.12 14.44
C MET A 173 -1.68 9.24 14.02
N LEU A 174 -0.41 9.23 14.46
CA LEU A 174 0.59 10.21 14.02
C LEU A 174 0.90 10.09 12.53
N GLU A 175 1.03 8.88 12.01
CA GLU A 175 1.22 8.62 10.58
C GLU A 175 0.03 9.14 9.74
N MET A 176 -1.20 8.92 10.20
CA MET A 176 -2.39 9.45 9.51
C MET A 176 -2.45 10.97 9.56
N LEU A 177 -2.19 11.57 10.72
CA LEU A 177 -2.22 13.02 10.90
C LEU A 177 -1.16 13.72 10.06
N SER A 178 0.01 13.11 9.87
CA SER A 178 1.05 13.63 8.97
C SER A 178 0.67 13.57 7.49
N SER A 179 -0.35 12.79 7.13
CA SER A 179 -0.86 12.67 5.75
C SER A 179 -1.96 13.70 5.41
N VAL A 180 -2.49 14.44 6.41
CA VAL A 180 -3.55 15.46 6.24
C VAL A 180 -3.06 16.64 5.41
N LYS A 181 -3.84 17.08 4.40
CA LYS A 181 -3.43 18.14 3.46
C LYS A 181 -4.12 19.49 3.66
N SER A 182 -5.22 19.53 4.40
CA SER A 182 -5.94 20.78 4.68
C SER A 182 -5.19 21.73 5.61
N HIS A 183 -4.11 21.28 6.27
CA HIS A 183 -3.39 21.95 7.35
C HIS A 183 -4.29 22.39 8.53
N ASP A 184 -3.83 22.17 9.76
CA ASP A 184 -4.60 22.35 10.99
C ASP A 184 -3.63 22.59 12.14
N ASP A 185 -3.77 23.71 12.84
CA ASP A 185 -2.85 24.10 13.90
C ASP A 185 -2.75 23.04 15.01
N ARG A 186 -3.83 22.31 15.30
CA ARG A 186 -3.81 21.23 16.30
C ARG A 186 -2.86 20.10 15.89
N ILE A 187 -2.85 19.77 14.59
CA ILE A 187 -2.00 18.71 14.05
C ILE A 187 -0.56 19.16 14.05
N PHE A 188 -0.30 20.39 13.57
CA PHE A 188 1.02 20.97 13.60
C PHE A 188 1.61 20.94 15.01
N ASP A 189 0.86 21.42 16.01
CA ASP A 189 1.29 21.42 17.40
C ASP A 189 1.58 20.01 17.94
N ILE A 190 0.77 19.02 17.56
CA ILE A 190 0.99 17.61 17.92
C ILE A 190 2.29 17.09 17.31
N LEU A 191 2.48 17.23 15.99
CA LEU A 191 3.67 16.71 15.30
C LEU A 191 4.95 17.36 15.82
N ILE A 192 4.92 18.68 16.06
CA ILE A 192 6.05 19.42 16.64
C ILE A 192 6.34 18.97 18.08
N LYS A 193 5.29 18.75 18.89
CA LYS A 193 5.45 18.24 20.25
C LYS A 193 6.12 16.86 20.25
N GLU A 194 5.66 15.93 19.41
CA GLU A 194 6.24 14.58 19.31
C GLU A 194 7.68 14.63 18.80
N PHE A 195 7.96 15.42 17.77
CA PHE A 195 9.32 15.65 17.27
C PHE A 195 10.28 16.15 18.37
N ARG A 196 9.81 17.11 19.20
CA ARG A 196 10.60 17.67 20.31
C ARG A 196 10.84 16.70 21.46
N MET A 197 10.03 15.66 21.62
CA MET A 197 10.31 14.62 22.61
C MET A 197 11.58 13.82 22.26
N GLY A 198 12.02 13.86 21.00
CA GLY A 198 13.26 13.24 20.55
C GLY A 198 13.17 11.71 20.43
N GLU A 199 11.97 11.14 20.55
CA GLU A 199 11.75 9.72 20.30
C GLU A 199 11.66 9.49 18.79
N ASN A 200 12.62 8.75 18.23
CA ASN A 200 12.69 8.44 16.80
C ASN A 200 12.62 9.70 15.90
N VAL A 201 13.62 10.57 16.06
CA VAL A 201 13.81 11.80 15.26
C VAL A 201 13.70 11.53 13.75
N PRO A 202 14.29 10.45 13.17
CA PRO A 202 14.18 10.17 11.74
C PRO A 202 12.72 10.07 11.27
N MET A 203 11.91 9.27 11.97
CA MET A 203 10.49 9.07 11.62
C MET A 203 9.68 10.37 11.77
N MET A 204 9.88 11.11 12.86
CA MET A 204 9.16 12.37 13.09
C MET A 204 9.55 13.45 12.07
N ALA A 205 10.81 13.51 11.63
CA ALA A 205 11.23 14.39 10.55
C ALA A 205 10.49 14.07 9.24
N GLY A 206 10.38 12.77 8.91
CA GLY A 206 9.58 12.31 7.76
C GLY A 206 8.09 12.66 7.86
N TYR A 207 7.50 12.62 9.05
CA TYR A 207 6.11 13.08 9.27
C TYR A 207 5.95 14.58 9.06
N LEU A 208 6.88 15.40 9.55
CA LEU A 208 6.85 16.85 9.32
C LEU A 208 6.98 17.18 7.82
N ALA A 209 7.86 16.47 7.11
CA ALA A 209 8.02 16.60 5.65
C ALA A 209 6.74 16.20 4.90
N SER A 210 6.12 15.09 5.28
CA SER A 210 4.88 14.59 4.67
C SER A 210 3.69 15.52 4.91
N TYR A 211 3.65 16.15 6.09
CA TYR A 211 2.63 17.12 6.45
C TYR A 211 2.77 18.43 5.66
N GLY A 212 4.01 18.83 5.35
CA GLY A 212 4.27 19.90 4.37
C GLY A 212 4.08 21.32 4.89
N ASP A 213 4.01 21.54 6.21
CA ASP A 213 3.86 22.88 6.79
C ASP A 213 5.24 23.52 7.02
N GLU A 214 5.58 24.53 6.22
CA GLU A 214 6.87 25.24 6.23
C GLU A 214 7.23 25.81 7.62
N ARG A 215 6.26 26.03 8.51
CA ARG A 215 6.55 26.46 9.89
C ARG A 215 7.42 25.45 10.65
N ALA A 216 7.47 24.19 10.22
CA ALA A 216 8.34 23.17 10.79
C ALA A 216 9.84 23.40 10.50
N LEU A 217 10.19 24.18 9.47
CA LEU A 217 11.57 24.40 9.04
C LEU A 217 12.48 24.89 10.17
N SER A 218 12.03 25.86 10.98
CA SER A 218 12.86 26.38 12.07
C SER A 218 13.20 25.30 13.10
N TYR A 219 12.26 24.38 13.36
CA TYR A 219 12.44 23.30 14.32
C TYR A 219 13.39 22.22 13.79
N LEU A 220 13.29 21.91 12.49
CA LEU A 220 14.19 20.99 11.82
C LEU A 220 15.62 21.55 11.74
N LEU A 221 15.77 22.84 11.40
CA LEU A 221 17.05 23.54 11.34
C LEU A 221 17.72 23.63 12.72
N ASP A 222 16.95 23.91 13.77
CA ASP A 222 17.46 23.89 15.14
C ASP A 222 17.92 22.47 15.51
N LYS A 223 17.12 21.45 15.20
CA LYS A 223 17.42 20.05 15.55
C LYS A 223 18.64 19.52 14.82
N ILE A 224 18.75 19.78 13.52
CA ILE A 224 19.90 19.32 12.73
C ILE A 224 21.18 20.04 13.14
N ALA A 225 21.12 21.24 13.72
CA ALA A 225 22.30 21.94 14.24
C ALA A 225 22.77 21.43 15.61
N GLU A 226 22.03 20.54 16.27
CA GLU A 226 22.42 19.98 17.57
C GLU A 226 23.68 19.11 17.45
N ASP A 227 24.56 19.21 18.46
CA ASP A 227 25.67 18.30 18.63
C ASP A 227 25.16 16.90 19.00
N GLY A 228 25.81 15.86 18.47
CA GLY A 228 25.55 14.49 18.86
C GLY A 228 24.37 13.80 18.16
N ILE A 229 23.74 14.42 17.16
CA ILE A 229 22.82 13.68 16.26
C ILE A 229 23.60 12.60 15.51
N THR A 230 22.94 11.49 15.23
CA THR A 230 23.52 10.38 14.46
C THR A 230 23.47 10.64 12.95
N TYR A 231 24.17 9.82 12.18
CA TYR A 231 24.19 9.99 10.71
C TYR A 231 22.80 9.78 10.07
N ASP A 232 22.02 8.81 10.54
CA ASP A 232 20.66 8.57 10.06
C ASP A 232 19.70 9.72 10.41
N GLU A 233 19.80 10.27 11.64
CA GLU A 233 19.08 11.48 12.02
C GLU A 233 19.41 12.65 11.10
N PHE A 234 20.70 12.86 10.81
CA PHE A 234 21.14 13.91 9.90
C PHE A 234 20.56 13.76 8.49
N GLN A 235 20.55 12.54 7.92
CA GLN A 235 20.02 12.30 6.58
C GLN A 235 18.52 12.60 6.51
N GLU A 236 17.72 12.09 7.46
CA GLU A 236 16.27 12.31 7.46
C GLU A 236 15.90 13.76 7.77
N LEU A 237 16.63 14.43 8.69
CA LEU A 237 16.43 15.86 8.94
C LEU A 237 16.75 16.69 7.70
N LYS A 238 17.84 16.38 7.00
CA LYS A 238 18.21 17.07 5.76
C LYS A 238 17.16 16.87 4.67
N TYR A 239 16.70 15.64 4.47
CA TYR A 239 15.61 15.34 3.54
C TYR A 239 14.34 16.13 3.88
N ALA A 240 13.95 16.17 5.15
CA ALA A 240 12.76 16.89 5.59
C ALA A 240 12.89 18.41 5.38
N ILE A 241 14.07 18.98 5.64
CA ILE A 241 14.37 20.40 5.39
C ILE A 241 14.24 20.72 3.89
N GLU A 242 14.85 19.91 3.03
CA GLU A 242 14.81 20.09 1.57
C GLU A 242 13.38 19.93 1.02
N ALA A 243 12.63 18.96 1.52
CA ALA A 243 11.23 18.73 1.14
C ALA A 243 10.33 19.93 1.46
N LEU A 244 10.65 20.70 2.50
CA LEU A 244 9.96 21.93 2.89
C LEU A 244 10.59 23.19 2.26
N GLY A 245 11.56 23.05 1.36
CA GLY A 245 12.20 24.16 0.64
C GLY A 245 13.29 24.90 1.41
N GLY A 246 13.78 24.32 2.52
CA GLY A 246 14.95 24.81 3.24
C GLY A 246 16.26 24.21 2.74
N GLU A 247 17.37 24.67 3.31
CA GLU A 247 18.72 24.16 3.05
C GLU A 247 19.54 24.16 4.35
N TYR A 248 20.45 23.19 4.48
CA TYR A 248 21.38 23.12 5.60
C TYR A 248 22.82 22.90 5.11
N ASP A 249 23.67 23.91 5.33
CA ASP A 249 25.06 23.96 4.85
C ASP A 249 26.10 23.69 5.94
N GLY A 250 25.68 23.32 7.14
CA GLY A 250 26.60 23.07 8.24
C GLY A 250 27.49 21.85 7.97
N GLU A 251 28.81 22.02 8.12
CA GLU A 251 29.75 20.91 8.02
C GLU A 251 29.59 19.94 9.21
N ARG A 252 29.57 18.64 8.93
CA ARG A 252 29.42 17.56 9.94
C ARG A 252 30.42 16.45 9.70
N ASP A 253 30.93 15.89 10.79
CA ASP A 253 31.80 14.73 10.78
C ASP A 253 31.11 13.52 11.43
N PHE A 254 30.73 12.55 10.59
CA PHE A 254 30.15 11.28 11.01
C PHE A 254 31.14 10.12 10.88
N SER A 255 32.45 10.39 10.77
CA SER A 255 33.48 9.35 10.57
C SER A 255 33.50 8.27 11.66
N GLN A 256 33.03 8.59 12.86
CA GLN A 256 32.92 7.66 13.99
C GLN A 256 31.53 7.02 14.15
N ASP A 257 30.56 7.40 13.32
CA ASP A 257 29.21 6.85 13.33
C ASP A 257 29.18 5.46 12.66
N LYS A 258 28.54 4.49 13.32
CA LYS A 258 28.48 3.10 12.84
C LYS A 258 27.66 2.95 11.56
N VAL A 259 26.54 3.66 11.45
CA VAL A 259 25.68 3.63 10.27
C VAL A 259 26.44 4.25 9.10
N TYR A 260 27.12 5.38 9.33
CA TYR A 260 27.97 5.99 8.32
C TYR A 260 29.07 5.06 7.81
N GLN A 261 29.79 4.38 8.72
CA GLN A 261 30.83 3.41 8.35
C GLN A 261 30.28 2.26 7.50
N LEU A 262 29.14 1.68 7.90
CA LEU A 262 28.50 0.59 7.16
C LEU A 262 28.08 1.02 5.74
N VAL A 263 27.50 2.21 5.59
CA VAL A 263 27.13 2.77 4.29
C VAL A 263 28.36 2.97 3.40
N GLN A 264 29.46 3.48 3.96
CA GLN A 264 30.72 3.66 3.22
C GLN A 264 31.35 2.32 2.80
N GLU A 265 31.29 1.29 3.65
CA GLU A 265 31.77 -0.05 3.32
C GLU A 265 30.96 -0.68 2.18
N HIS A 266 29.63 -0.57 2.22
CA HIS A 266 28.75 -1.08 1.16
C HIS A 266 29.01 -0.35 -0.18
N ASN A 267 29.06 0.98 -0.15
CA ASN A 267 29.34 1.78 -1.34
C ASN A 267 30.72 1.48 -1.96
N ARG A 268 31.73 1.19 -1.12
CA ARG A 268 33.05 0.75 -1.61
C ARG A 268 33.00 -0.64 -2.22
N ALA A 269 32.28 -1.58 -1.59
CA ALA A 269 32.11 -2.92 -2.13
C ALA A 269 31.41 -2.90 -3.50
N ASP A 270 30.38 -2.07 -3.68
CA ASP A 270 29.72 -1.88 -4.97
C ASP A 270 30.64 -1.26 -6.02
N ALA A 271 31.38 -0.20 -5.65
CA ALA A 271 32.37 0.43 -6.54
C ALA A 271 33.49 -0.55 -6.94
N ASP A 272 33.91 -1.44 -6.04
CA ASP A 272 34.91 -2.48 -6.30
C ASP A 272 34.37 -3.59 -7.22
N ILE A 273 33.09 -3.97 -7.09
CA ILE A 273 32.43 -4.90 -8.02
C ILE A 273 32.43 -4.33 -9.44
N PHE A 274 32.04 -3.07 -9.62
CA PHE A 274 32.04 -2.44 -10.95
C PHE A 274 33.46 -2.17 -11.49
N SER A 275 34.43 -1.87 -10.62
CA SER A 275 35.82 -1.68 -11.05
C SER A 275 36.44 -2.98 -11.57
N ALA A 276 36.11 -4.13 -10.99
CA ALA A 276 36.51 -5.45 -11.49
C ALA A 276 35.98 -5.75 -12.91
N PHE A 277 34.79 -5.26 -13.27
CA PHE A 277 34.25 -5.37 -14.63
C PHE A 277 34.94 -4.45 -15.63
N THR A 278 35.40 -3.27 -15.20
CA THR A 278 36.13 -2.34 -16.09
C THR A 278 37.57 -2.80 -16.38
N GLN A 279 38.26 -3.40 -15.40
CA GLN A 279 39.61 -3.94 -15.60
C GLN A 279 39.63 -5.21 -16.48
N GLY A 280 38.52 -5.95 -16.58
CA GLY A 280 38.39 -7.09 -17.49
C GLY A 280 38.26 -6.72 -18.98
N ALA A 281 37.87 -5.48 -19.30
CA ALA A 281 37.65 -5.04 -20.68
C ALA A 281 38.93 -4.52 -21.38
N GLU A 282 39.93 -4.08 -20.63
CA GLU A 282 41.19 -3.54 -21.19
C GLU A 282 42.27 -4.62 -21.42
N GLY A 283 42.08 -5.84 -20.93
CA GLY A 283 43.06 -6.94 -20.99
C GLY A 283 43.09 -7.78 -22.28
N GLN A 284 42.23 -7.52 -23.28
CA GLN A 284 42.11 -8.36 -24.49
C GLN A 284 42.50 -7.70 -25.82
N GLN A 285 43.02 -6.47 -25.83
CA GLN A 285 43.58 -5.86 -27.04
C GLN A 285 45.10 -5.72 -26.95
N GLY A 286 45.83 -6.82 -27.12
CA GLY A 286 47.29 -6.69 -27.14
C GLY A 286 48.15 -7.95 -27.20
N ALA A 287 47.77 -8.99 -27.94
CA ALA A 287 48.72 -10.06 -28.26
C ALA A 287 48.29 -10.86 -29.49
N ASP A 288 48.40 -10.26 -30.68
CA ASP A 288 48.61 -11.03 -31.93
C ASP A 288 49.19 -10.14 -33.02
N LYS A 289 50.49 -9.88 -32.91
CA LYS A 289 51.37 -9.54 -34.04
C LYS A 289 52.78 -10.03 -33.74
N LYS A 290 53.06 -11.29 -34.07
CA LYS A 290 54.24 -11.72 -34.84
C LYS A 290 54.20 -13.21 -35.14
#